data_AF-Q1IU65-F1
#
_entry.id   AF-Q1IU65-F1
#
_cell.length_a   1.000
_cell.length_b   1.000
_cell.length_c   1.000
_cell.angle_alpha   90.00
_cell.angle_beta   90.00
_cell.angle_gamma   90.00
#
_symmetry.space_group_name_H-M   'P 1'
#
loop_
_entity.id
_entity.type
_entity.pdbx_description
1 polymer ?
#
loop_
_entity_poly.entity_id
_entity_poly.type
_entity_poly.pdbx_seq_one_letter_code
_entity_poly.pdbx_strand_id
1 'polypeptide(L)'
;MQRVPPIGGELGPLADTFAEDFMKKVLGLMVAVSLLAWTLGCASSKQLGPLNHGGGSGGGGGNGTVASGNWAFVGSGTNGPMHIGGSLTGSGTSVSGDMFVVGGNGYAIGNSTGPMTVSGSVSNGTLTMTGVIGSSTITLTFTDVTSSGATSLPNGTFSVVGGTDAGDSGTMTGVMASSFSGTWQGNEPVTTGLVSVEFTQASTATSTGGRAGSYPLTASGTGVVFSGIAGCTVTGTLDSALSFTAGDIVYLKIDTTDNIIAGHMIYLGFANDPTAPSMISGGGYVYAGGTNCMLQNDNTQHPLSLTKQ
;
A
#
# COMPACT_ATOMS: atom_id res chain seq x y z
N MET A 1 -21.05 65.19 -43.74
CA MET A 1 -19.86 65.24 -42.86
C MET A 1 -20.22 64.36 -41.67
N GLN A 2 -19.61 63.20 -41.42
CA GLN A 2 -18.20 62.99 -41.13
C GLN A 2 -17.88 61.50 -41.42
N ARG A 3 -16.78 61.24 -42.15
CA ARG A 3 -16.30 59.89 -42.47
C ARG A 3 -15.70 59.24 -41.21
N VAL A 4 -16.07 58.01 -40.91
CA VAL A 4 -15.37 57.14 -39.95
C VAL A 4 -14.51 56.15 -40.74
N PRO A 5 -13.20 56.06 -40.51
CA PRO A 5 -12.33 55.08 -41.17
C PRO A 5 -12.40 53.71 -40.46
N PRO A 6 -12.12 52.59 -41.17
CA PRO A 6 -11.97 51.29 -40.55
C PRO A 6 -10.61 51.18 -39.85
N ILE A 7 -10.62 50.64 -38.63
CA ILE A 7 -9.43 50.27 -37.86
C ILE A 7 -8.94 48.92 -38.39
N GLY A 8 -7.92 48.93 -39.23
CA GLY A 8 -7.07 47.78 -39.49
C GLY A 8 -5.93 47.77 -38.49
N GLY A 9 -5.94 46.82 -37.57
CA GLY A 9 -4.83 46.54 -36.66
C GLY A 9 -4.11 45.27 -37.09
N GLU A 10 -2.96 45.42 -37.74
CA GLU A 10 -1.95 44.37 -37.87
C GLU A 10 -1.35 44.08 -36.49
N LEU A 11 -1.53 42.86 -35.98
CA LEU A 11 -0.72 42.29 -34.90
C LEU A 11 -0.08 41.00 -35.42
N GLY A 12 1.23 41.04 -35.64
CA GLY A 12 2.07 39.88 -35.95
C GLY A 12 3.20 40.28 -36.87
N PRO A 13 4.41 40.57 -36.32
CA PRO A 13 5.30 39.47 -35.94
C PRO A 13 6.20 39.83 -34.74
N LEU A 14 5.77 39.49 -33.52
CA LEU A 14 6.64 39.55 -32.33
C LEU A 14 6.66 38.24 -31.52
N ALA A 15 5.89 37.22 -31.93
CA ALA A 15 5.82 35.94 -31.23
C ALA A 15 6.91 34.95 -31.69
N ASP A 16 7.41 35.05 -32.93
CA ASP A 16 8.31 34.02 -33.47
C ASP A 16 9.77 34.18 -33.02
N THR A 17 10.21 35.38 -32.67
CA THR A 17 11.61 35.61 -32.27
C THR A 17 11.92 35.16 -30.85
N PHE A 18 10.90 35.02 -29.97
CA PHE A 18 11.12 34.62 -28.58
C PHE A 18 11.25 33.10 -28.42
N ALA A 19 10.56 32.33 -29.27
CA ALA A 19 10.57 30.86 -29.22
C ALA A 19 11.92 30.28 -29.68
N GLU A 20 12.55 30.87 -30.70
CA GLU A 20 13.84 30.39 -31.20
C GLU A 20 14.98 30.62 -30.21
N ASP A 21 14.98 31.76 -29.52
CA ASP A 21 16.07 32.11 -28.60
C ASP A 21 15.99 31.31 -27.29
N PHE A 22 14.77 30.93 -26.88
CA PHE A 22 14.54 30.03 -25.75
C PHE A 22 15.00 28.59 -26.04
N MET A 23 14.65 28.04 -27.22
CA MET A 23 15.08 26.68 -27.59
C MET A 23 16.60 26.55 -27.77
N LYS A 24 17.29 27.56 -28.29
CA LYS A 24 18.75 27.55 -28.43
C LYS A 24 19.47 27.52 -27.07
N LYS A 25 18.94 28.23 -26.06
CA LYS A 25 19.48 28.25 -24.69
C LYS A 25 19.26 26.93 -23.95
N VAL A 26 18.08 26.32 -24.11
CA VAL A 26 17.76 25.02 -23.50
C VAL A 26 18.59 23.89 -24.09
N LEU A 27 18.82 23.90 -25.40
CA LEU A 27 19.66 22.89 -26.06
C LEU A 27 21.14 23.02 -25.67
N GLY A 28 21.65 24.24 -25.51
CA GLY A 28 23.02 24.47 -25.01
C GLY A 28 23.24 23.96 -23.59
N LEU A 29 22.24 24.12 -22.71
CA LEU A 29 22.31 23.62 -21.33
C LEU A 29 22.30 22.09 -21.26
N MET A 30 21.47 21.42 -22.07
CA MET A 30 21.41 19.95 -22.14
C MET A 30 22.74 19.32 -22.62
N VAL A 31 23.40 19.94 -23.60
CA VAL A 31 24.71 19.48 -24.09
C VAL A 31 25.81 19.71 -23.04
N ALA A 32 25.78 20.83 -22.31
CA ALA A 32 26.73 21.11 -21.24
C ALA A 32 26.61 20.14 -20.04
N VAL A 33 25.38 19.77 -19.66
CA VAL A 33 25.13 18.79 -18.57
C VAL A 33 25.56 17.39 -18.98
N SER A 34 25.38 17.02 -20.26
CA SER A 34 25.79 15.72 -20.78
C SER A 34 27.31 15.57 -20.87
N LEU A 35 28.05 16.65 -21.17
CA LEU A 35 29.52 16.63 -21.18
C LEU A 35 30.13 16.55 -19.77
N LEU A 36 29.46 17.12 -18.75
CA LEU A 36 29.94 17.07 -17.36
C LEU A 36 29.78 15.67 -16.73
N ALA A 37 28.82 14.88 -17.21
CA ALA A 37 28.59 13.50 -16.75
C ALA A 37 29.64 12.49 -17.25
N TRP A 38 30.39 12.82 -18.31
CA TRP A 38 31.38 11.91 -18.91
C TRP A 38 32.83 12.18 -18.48
N THR A 39 33.11 13.31 -17.82
CA THR A 39 34.47 13.62 -17.30
C THR A 39 34.69 13.21 -15.84
N LEU A 40 33.65 12.77 -15.12
CA LEU A 40 33.78 12.09 -13.83
C LEU A 40 33.91 10.58 -14.06
N GLY A 41 34.99 10.23 -14.75
CA GLY A 41 35.43 8.85 -14.88
C GLY A 41 35.81 8.21 -13.54
N CYS A 42 35.62 6.89 -13.50
CA CYS A 42 36.68 5.94 -13.18
C CYS A 42 37.75 6.43 -12.18
N ALA A 43 37.38 6.54 -10.91
CA ALA A 43 38.33 6.36 -9.82
C ALA A 43 38.19 4.92 -9.32
N SER A 44 39.14 4.07 -9.69
CA SER A 44 39.37 2.79 -9.05
C SER A 44 39.65 3.03 -7.56
N SER A 45 38.66 2.79 -6.69
CA SER A 45 38.89 2.78 -5.25
C SER A 45 39.67 1.52 -4.88
N LYS A 46 41.01 1.64 -4.88
CA LYS A 46 41.83 0.87 -3.95
C LYS A 46 41.34 1.22 -2.55
N GLN A 47 40.77 0.23 -1.89
CA GLN A 47 40.33 0.29 -0.51
C GLN A 47 41.53 0.64 0.38
N LEU A 48 41.61 1.90 0.80
CA LEU A 48 42.46 2.31 1.92
C LEU A 48 41.93 1.57 3.15
N GLY A 49 42.75 0.65 3.68
CA GLY A 49 42.42 -0.08 4.89
C GLY A 49 42.15 0.87 6.05
N PRO A 50 41.23 0.52 6.97
CA PRO A 50 40.91 1.37 8.10
C PRO A 50 42.15 1.55 8.98
N LEU A 51 42.50 2.82 9.20
CA LEU A 51 43.40 3.27 10.25
C LEU A 51 42.81 2.85 11.60
N ASN A 52 43.43 1.79 12.12
CA ASN A 52 43.44 1.29 13.49
C ASN A 52 43.13 2.39 14.53
N HIS A 53 41.86 2.52 14.90
CA HIS A 53 41.48 3.02 16.23
C HIS A 53 41.47 1.82 17.16
N GLY A 54 42.40 1.85 18.12
CA GLY A 54 42.66 0.74 19.00
C GLY A 54 41.49 0.40 19.93
N GLY A 55 41.44 -0.88 20.28
CA GLY A 55 41.00 -1.32 21.60
C GLY A 55 39.50 -1.48 21.80
N GLY A 56 38.90 -2.48 21.17
CA GLY A 56 37.56 -2.94 21.52
C GLY A 56 37.17 -4.21 20.77
N SER A 57 37.43 -5.37 21.38
CA SER A 57 36.77 -6.67 21.20
C SER A 57 35.86 -6.81 19.96
N GLY A 58 36.30 -7.59 18.97
CA GLY A 58 35.49 -8.00 17.82
C GLY A 58 34.19 -8.67 18.23
N GLY A 59 33.09 -7.93 18.11
CA GLY A 59 31.75 -8.49 18.02
C GLY A 59 31.55 -8.93 16.58
N GLY A 60 31.50 -10.25 16.34
CA GLY A 60 31.06 -10.77 15.05
C GLY A 60 29.70 -10.17 14.74
N GLY A 61 29.60 -9.44 13.63
CA GLY A 61 28.33 -8.91 13.15
C GLY A 61 27.38 -10.09 13.00
N GLY A 62 26.40 -10.18 13.90
CA GLY A 62 25.40 -11.23 13.85
C GLY A 62 24.67 -11.14 12.51
N ASN A 63 24.64 -12.24 11.76
CA ASN A 63 23.77 -12.36 10.60
C ASN A 63 22.33 -12.47 11.12
N GLY A 64 21.69 -11.32 11.38
CA GLY A 64 20.28 -11.28 11.71
C GLY A 64 19.44 -11.90 10.60
N THR A 65 18.27 -12.40 10.98
CA THR A 65 17.32 -13.01 10.05
C THR A 65 15.93 -12.48 10.36
N VAL A 66 15.04 -12.50 9.38
CA VAL A 66 13.66 -12.06 9.54
C VAL A 66 12.78 -13.29 9.69
N ALA A 67 11.82 -13.25 10.62
CA ALA A 67 10.87 -14.34 10.77
C ALA A 67 9.98 -14.47 9.53
N SER A 68 9.81 -15.70 9.04
CA SER A 68 8.82 -15.99 8.01
C SER A 68 7.42 -15.84 8.60
N GLY A 69 6.51 -15.22 7.84
CA GLY A 69 5.14 -15.03 8.27
C GLY A 69 4.49 -13.81 7.63
N ASN A 70 3.45 -13.34 8.28
CA ASN A 70 2.67 -12.19 7.86
C ASN A 70 3.33 -10.92 8.39
N TRP A 71 3.68 -9.99 7.52
CA TRP A 71 4.24 -8.70 7.90
C TRP A 71 3.31 -7.55 7.54
N ALA A 72 3.20 -6.61 8.47
CA ALA A 72 2.55 -5.33 8.34
C ALA A 72 3.62 -4.23 8.43
N PHE A 73 3.67 -3.37 7.43
CA PHE A 73 4.53 -2.20 7.41
C PHE A 73 3.69 -0.93 7.32
N VAL A 74 4.08 0.08 8.07
CA VAL A 74 3.46 1.40 8.01
C VAL A 74 4.57 2.42 7.86
N GLY A 75 4.44 3.25 6.83
CA GLY A 75 5.37 4.31 6.51
C GLY A 75 4.67 5.66 6.38
N SER A 76 5.47 6.70 6.54
CA SER A 76 5.05 8.08 6.39
C SER A 76 5.99 8.78 5.41
N GLY A 77 5.48 9.14 4.24
CA GLY A 77 6.22 9.85 3.20
C GLY A 77 5.60 11.20 2.86
N THR A 78 6.13 11.83 1.81
CA THR A 78 5.70 13.15 1.36
C THR A 78 4.32 13.10 0.69
N ASN A 79 3.94 11.97 0.09
CA ASN A 79 2.62 11.76 -0.51
C ASN A 79 1.59 11.12 0.46
N GLY A 80 1.90 11.09 1.75
CA GLY A 80 1.02 10.55 2.80
C GLY A 80 1.48 9.19 3.34
N PRO A 81 0.62 8.52 4.12
CA PRO A 81 0.96 7.24 4.69
C PRO A 81 0.97 6.13 3.62
N MET A 82 1.92 5.21 3.76
CA MET A 82 2.04 3.99 2.97
C MET A 82 1.90 2.79 3.90
N HIS A 83 1.04 1.87 3.55
CA HIS A 83 0.75 0.65 4.27
C HIS A 83 1.13 -0.52 3.37
N ILE A 84 2.00 -1.41 3.84
CA ILE A 84 2.38 -2.60 3.09
C ILE A 84 2.03 -3.81 3.93
N GLY A 85 1.38 -4.82 3.37
CA GLY A 85 1.20 -6.08 4.08
C GLY A 85 1.22 -7.29 3.18
N GLY A 86 1.74 -8.39 3.70
CA GLY A 86 1.83 -9.65 2.97
C GLY A 86 2.81 -10.64 3.55
N SER A 87 3.04 -11.74 2.86
CA SER A 87 3.84 -12.83 3.41
C SER A 87 5.30 -12.65 3.04
N LEU A 88 6.18 -12.71 4.04
CA LEU A 88 7.62 -12.84 3.85
C LEU A 88 8.05 -14.26 4.25
N THR A 89 8.98 -14.79 3.49
CA THR A 89 9.73 -16.02 3.76
C THR A 89 11.20 -15.65 3.94
N GLY A 90 11.71 -15.86 5.16
CA GLY A 90 13.13 -15.77 5.48
C GLY A 90 13.82 -17.11 5.31
N SER A 91 14.96 -17.13 4.61
CA SER A 91 15.86 -18.29 4.51
C SER A 91 17.30 -17.83 4.74
N GLY A 92 17.79 -18.05 5.96
CA GLY A 92 19.04 -17.45 6.42
C GLY A 92 18.97 -15.93 6.34
N THR A 93 19.89 -15.31 5.61
CA THR A 93 19.91 -13.86 5.38
C THR A 93 19.03 -13.41 4.22
N SER A 94 18.48 -14.32 3.40
CA SER A 94 17.63 -13.94 2.28
C SER A 94 16.18 -13.80 2.72
N VAL A 95 15.48 -12.81 2.18
CA VAL A 95 14.06 -12.56 2.41
C VAL A 95 13.37 -12.44 1.06
N SER A 96 12.22 -13.10 0.90
CA SER A 96 11.40 -12.97 -0.30
C SER A 96 9.94 -13.15 0.05
N GLY A 97 9.03 -12.66 -0.78
CA GLY A 97 7.62 -12.76 -0.47
C GLY A 97 6.75 -12.00 -1.45
N ASP A 98 5.45 -12.03 -1.19
CA ASP A 98 4.47 -11.25 -1.94
C ASP A 98 3.78 -10.30 -0.98
N MET A 99 3.70 -9.03 -1.36
CA MET A 99 3.23 -7.94 -0.51
C MET A 99 2.21 -7.08 -1.27
N PHE A 100 1.20 -6.57 -0.60
CA PHE A 100 0.29 -5.54 -1.09
C PHE A 100 0.69 -4.19 -0.55
N VAL A 101 0.63 -3.17 -1.40
CA VAL A 101 0.91 -1.78 -1.04
C VAL A 101 -0.41 -1.02 -1.13
N VAL A 102 -0.77 -0.33 -0.07
CA VAL A 102 -1.95 0.54 0.05
C VAL A 102 -1.51 1.92 0.61
N GLY A 103 -2.08 3.05 0.19
CA GLY A 103 -1.55 4.37 0.58
C GLY A 103 -2.36 5.58 0.13
N GLY A 104 -1.95 6.77 0.58
CA GLY A 104 -2.64 8.06 0.39
C GLY A 104 -2.65 8.64 -1.04
N ASN A 105 -3.29 9.82 -1.18
CA ASN A 105 -3.48 10.60 -2.43
C ASN A 105 -2.15 10.92 -3.12
N GLY A 106 -1.64 9.98 -3.88
CA GLY A 106 -0.36 10.13 -4.56
C GLY A 106 0.07 8.80 -5.13
N TYR A 107 -0.08 7.71 -4.38
CA TYR A 107 0.26 6.40 -4.90
C TYR A 107 -0.76 5.90 -5.93
N ALA A 108 -0.29 5.35 -7.05
CA ALA A 108 -1.13 4.65 -8.04
C ALA A 108 -1.68 3.30 -7.53
N ILE A 109 -2.07 3.27 -6.27
CA ILE A 109 -2.57 2.13 -5.51
C ILE A 109 -4.06 1.88 -5.79
N GLY A 110 -4.79 2.87 -6.31
CA GLY A 110 -6.20 2.71 -6.67
C GLY A 110 -6.48 1.60 -7.69
N ASN A 111 -5.47 1.19 -8.48
CA ASN A 111 -5.59 0.18 -9.54
C ASN A 111 -4.65 -1.03 -9.36
N SER A 112 -3.85 -1.11 -8.30
CA SER A 112 -3.00 -2.30 -8.12
C SER A 112 -3.84 -3.46 -7.62
N THR A 113 -4.30 -4.28 -8.56
CA THR A 113 -5.01 -5.53 -8.26
C THR A 113 -4.05 -6.70 -8.06
N GLY A 114 -2.75 -6.47 -7.99
CA GLY A 114 -1.74 -7.52 -7.93
C GLY A 114 -0.77 -7.33 -6.77
N PRO A 115 -0.23 -8.41 -6.21
CA PRO A 115 0.85 -8.31 -5.25
C PRO A 115 2.13 -7.76 -5.91
N MET A 116 2.89 -7.04 -5.10
CA MET A 116 4.29 -6.73 -5.31
C MET A 116 5.13 -7.89 -4.79
N THR A 117 5.74 -8.66 -5.70
CA THR A 117 6.76 -9.63 -5.29
C THR A 117 8.00 -8.88 -4.81
N VAL A 118 8.43 -9.21 -3.60
CA VAL A 118 9.56 -8.60 -2.90
C VAL A 118 10.69 -9.61 -2.77
N SER A 119 11.91 -9.13 -2.95
CA SER A 119 13.13 -9.87 -2.64
C SER A 119 14.11 -8.97 -1.88
N GLY A 120 14.95 -9.56 -1.05
CA GLY A 120 15.83 -8.81 -0.19
C GLY A 120 16.82 -9.69 0.57
N SER A 121 17.66 -9.02 1.36
CA SER A 121 18.63 -9.69 2.21
C SER A 121 19.00 -8.87 3.42
N VAL A 122 19.37 -9.55 4.51
CA VAL A 122 20.02 -8.99 5.68
C VAL A 122 21.53 -9.08 5.50
N SER A 123 22.22 -7.95 5.54
CA SER A 123 23.68 -7.87 5.53
C SER A 123 24.15 -6.85 6.55
N ASN A 124 25.09 -7.24 7.43
CA ASN A 124 25.65 -6.38 8.46
C ASN A 124 24.57 -5.65 9.31
N GLY A 125 23.52 -6.37 9.72
CA GLY A 125 22.41 -5.81 10.49
C GLY A 125 21.47 -4.91 9.69
N THR A 126 21.61 -4.82 8.38
CA THR A 126 20.73 -4.04 7.50
C THR A 126 19.92 -4.98 6.61
N LEU A 127 18.60 -4.94 6.74
CA LEU A 127 17.67 -5.58 5.81
C LEU A 127 17.36 -4.62 4.67
N THR A 128 17.64 -5.00 3.44
CA THR A 128 17.16 -4.29 2.25
C THR A 128 16.23 -5.20 1.46
N MET A 129 15.03 -4.71 1.16
CA MET A 129 14.02 -5.37 0.35
C MET A 129 13.64 -4.48 -0.83
N THR A 130 13.38 -5.08 -1.99
CA THR A 130 12.91 -4.37 -3.18
C THR A 130 11.78 -5.14 -3.83
N GLY A 131 10.73 -4.42 -4.21
CA GLY A 131 9.61 -4.96 -4.97
C GLY A 131 9.20 -4.02 -6.09
N VAL A 132 8.54 -4.58 -7.10
CA VAL A 132 8.05 -3.84 -8.27
C VAL A 132 6.53 -3.99 -8.37
N ILE A 133 5.84 -2.87 -8.57
CA ILE A 133 4.40 -2.78 -8.72
C ILE A 133 4.08 -1.85 -9.91
N GLY A 134 3.52 -2.42 -10.98
CA GLY A 134 3.37 -1.70 -12.24
C GLY A 134 4.72 -1.17 -12.75
N SER A 135 4.85 0.15 -12.91
CA SER A 135 6.08 0.83 -13.31
C SER A 135 6.89 1.40 -12.14
N SER A 136 6.46 1.18 -10.90
CA SER A 136 7.09 1.71 -9.70
C SER A 136 7.94 0.62 -9.03
N THR A 137 9.15 0.97 -8.61
CA THR A 137 10.03 0.16 -7.77
C THR A 137 10.05 0.75 -6.38
N ILE A 138 9.77 -0.08 -5.37
CA ILE A 138 9.78 0.32 -3.96
C ILE A 138 10.93 -0.41 -3.28
N THR A 139 11.81 0.35 -2.63
CA THR A 139 12.90 -0.18 -1.81
C THR A 139 12.64 0.12 -0.35
N LEU A 140 12.70 -0.91 0.49
CA LEU A 140 12.54 -0.82 1.94
C LEU A 140 13.89 -1.15 2.59
N THR A 141 14.34 -0.33 3.52
CA THR A 141 15.60 -0.55 4.24
C THR A 141 15.36 -0.47 5.73
N PHE A 142 15.78 -1.47 6.50
CA PHE A 142 15.71 -1.49 7.96
C PHE A 142 17.09 -1.72 8.56
N THR A 143 17.48 -0.92 9.55
CA THR A 143 18.73 -1.09 10.28
C THR A 143 18.53 -1.85 11.59
N ASP A 144 19.64 -2.25 12.21
CA ASP A 144 19.68 -2.89 13.53
C ASP A 144 18.97 -4.27 13.59
N VAL A 145 18.88 -4.95 12.45
CA VAL A 145 18.41 -6.35 12.33
C VAL A 145 19.50 -7.29 12.83
N THR A 146 19.69 -7.30 14.15
CA THR A 146 20.77 -8.02 14.83
C THR A 146 20.33 -9.35 15.42
N SER A 147 19.02 -9.56 15.58
CA SER A 147 18.42 -10.79 16.08
C SER A 147 18.14 -11.79 14.94
N SER A 148 18.28 -13.09 15.26
CA SER A 148 17.75 -14.14 14.39
C SER A 148 16.24 -14.25 14.61
N GLY A 149 15.47 -14.25 13.53
CA GLY A 149 14.01 -14.32 13.57
C GLY A 149 13.37 -13.04 14.08
N ALA A 150 13.88 -11.88 13.68
CA ALA A 150 13.29 -10.60 14.03
C ALA A 150 11.80 -10.57 13.68
N THR A 151 10.98 -10.14 14.64
CA THR A 151 9.51 -10.05 14.53
C THR A 151 9.01 -8.62 14.50
N SER A 152 9.93 -7.64 14.66
CA SER A 152 9.68 -6.22 14.55
C SER A 152 10.90 -5.52 13.95
N LEU A 153 10.65 -4.41 13.25
CA LEU A 153 11.61 -3.63 12.48
C LEU A 153 11.28 -2.13 12.66
N PRO A 154 11.69 -1.50 13.76
CA PRO A 154 11.28 -0.13 14.09
C PRO A 154 12.05 0.97 13.34
N ASN A 155 13.22 0.66 12.79
CA ASN A 155 14.15 1.63 12.21
C ASN A 155 14.24 1.46 10.69
N GLY A 156 13.16 1.77 9.99
CA GLY A 156 13.08 1.59 8.53
C GLY A 156 12.91 2.87 7.74
N THR A 157 13.22 2.78 6.45
CA THR A 157 12.94 3.78 5.43
C THR A 157 12.38 3.12 4.18
N PHE A 158 11.69 3.90 3.36
CA PHE A 158 11.30 3.50 2.02
C PHE A 158 11.69 4.56 0.99
N SER A 159 11.85 4.13 -0.26
CA SER A 159 11.96 5.00 -1.43
C SER A 159 11.21 4.41 -2.61
N VAL A 160 10.67 5.28 -3.46
CA VAL A 160 9.93 4.91 -4.67
C VAL A 160 10.61 5.52 -5.89
N VAL A 161 10.86 4.68 -6.90
CA VAL A 161 11.46 5.08 -8.18
C VAL A 161 10.57 4.63 -9.32
N GLY A 162 10.36 5.51 -10.31
CA GLY A 162 9.48 5.24 -11.44
C GLY A 162 8.00 5.41 -11.12
N GLY A 163 7.17 5.30 -12.15
CA GLY A 163 5.73 5.55 -12.04
C GLY A 163 5.38 7.00 -11.72
N THR A 164 4.14 7.21 -11.27
CA THR A 164 3.60 8.53 -10.87
C THR A 164 4.16 9.02 -9.54
N ASP A 165 4.78 8.12 -8.78
CA ASP A 165 5.13 8.32 -7.37
C ASP A 165 6.66 8.43 -7.21
N ALA A 166 7.36 8.59 -8.34
CA ALA A 166 8.81 8.66 -8.38
C ALA A 166 9.33 9.80 -7.49
N GLY A 167 10.29 9.47 -6.63
CA GLY A 167 10.91 10.41 -5.70
C GLY A 167 10.27 10.45 -4.32
N ASP A 168 9.20 9.70 -4.08
CA ASP A 168 8.66 9.55 -2.73
C ASP A 168 9.62 8.75 -1.84
N SER A 169 9.71 9.17 -0.59
CA SER A 169 10.51 8.50 0.42
C SER A 169 10.05 8.91 1.81
N GLY A 170 10.39 8.07 2.79
CA GLY A 170 9.99 8.32 4.16
C GLY A 170 10.52 7.29 5.12
N THR A 171 10.02 7.36 6.35
CA THR A 171 10.26 6.37 7.39
C THR A 171 9.27 5.22 7.26
N MET A 172 9.67 4.04 7.71
CA MET A 172 8.83 2.86 7.75
C MET A 172 9.11 2.03 9.00
N THR A 173 8.07 1.46 9.58
CA THR A 173 8.18 0.41 10.58
C THR A 173 7.57 -0.87 10.04
N GLY A 174 8.03 -2.01 10.55
CA GLY A 174 7.50 -3.33 10.22
C GLY A 174 7.25 -4.16 11.47
N VAL A 175 6.15 -4.90 11.50
CA VAL A 175 5.83 -5.85 12.57
C VAL A 175 5.31 -7.13 11.95
N MET A 176 5.59 -8.29 12.56
CA MET A 176 4.81 -9.48 12.23
C MET A 176 3.36 -9.26 12.66
N ALA A 177 2.44 -9.34 11.70
CA ALA A 177 1.01 -9.29 11.93
C ALA A 177 0.53 -10.62 12.49
N SER A 178 -0.36 -10.57 13.48
CA SER A 178 -1.03 -11.79 13.94
C SER A 178 -2.25 -12.06 13.08
N SER A 179 -2.66 -13.32 13.06
CA SER A 179 -3.96 -13.70 12.54
C SER A 179 -5.08 -12.88 13.19
N PHE A 180 -5.86 -12.20 12.36
CA PHE A 180 -7.23 -11.80 12.68
C PHE A 180 -8.01 -13.08 13.01
N SER A 181 -8.76 -13.11 14.11
CA SER A 181 -9.73 -14.17 14.40
C SER A 181 -10.80 -13.62 15.34
N GLY A 182 -12.03 -14.07 15.15
CA GLY A 182 -13.19 -13.70 15.95
C GLY A 182 -14.34 -13.11 15.14
N THR A 183 -15.46 -12.91 15.80
CA THR A 183 -16.67 -12.31 15.23
C THR A 183 -16.60 -10.80 15.38
N TRP A 184 -16.75 -10.08 14.27
CA TRP A 184 -16.72 -8.63 14.22
C TRP A 184 -18.10 -8.09 13.96
N GLN A 185 -18.62 -7.23 14.84
CA GLN A 185 -19.94 -6.63 14.70
C GLN A 185 -19.83 -5.18 14.19
N GLY A 186 -20.49 -4.90 13.07
CA GLY A 186 -20.69 -3.57 12.53
C GLY A 186 -21.92 -2.88 13.11
N ASN A 187 -21.80 -1.56 13.28
CA ASN A 187 -22.91 -0.68 13.65
C ASN A 187 -23.17 0.32 12.53
N GLU A 188 -24.35 0.28 11.93
CA GLU A 188 -24.81 1.29 10.97
C GLU A 188 -25.77 2.27 11.67
N PRO A 189 -25.47 3.58 11.68
CA PRO A 189 -26.19 4.55 12.51
C PRO A 189 -27.58 4.93 11.99
N VAL A 190 -27.93 4.59 10.76
CA VAL A 190 -29.17 5.03 10.10
C VAL A 190 -30.29 3.97 10.20
N THR A 191 -29.95 2.68 10.35
CA THR A 191 -30.86 1.57 10.65
C THR A 191 -30.07 0.41 11.24
N THR A 192 -30.47 -0.10 12.41
CA THR A 192 -29.75 -1.11 13.22
C THR A 192 -29.60 -2.48 12.52
N GLY A 193 -28.77 -2.53 11.50
CA GLY A 193 -28.24 -3.75 10.88
C GLY A 193 -26.96 -4.15 11.61
N LEU A 194 -26.84 -5.44 11.89
CA LEU A 194 -25.65 -6.02 12.50
C LEU A 194 -24.85 -6.72 11.39
N VAL A 195 -23.63 -6.24 11.15
CA VAL A 195 -22.68 -6.92 10.25
C VAL A 195 -21.78 -7.79 11.09
N SER A 196 -22.03 -9.09 11.16
CA SER A 196 -21.22 -10.04 11.93
C SER A 196 -20.26 -10.80 11.02
N VAL A 197 -19.03 -10.31 10.87
CA VAL A 197 -18.01 -10.99 10.08
C VAL A 197 -17.14 -11.81 11.02
N GLU A 198 -17.29 -13.14 11.03
CA GLU A 198 -16.22 -13.98 11.53
C GLU A 198 -15.15 -14.02 10.44
N PHE A 199 -13.88 -13.72 10.76
CA PHE A 199 -12.82 -14.01 9.82
C PHE A 199 -11.51 -14.39 10.48
N THR A 200 -10.84 -15.37 9.89
CA THR A 200 -9.49 -15.77 10.28
C THR A 200 -8.48 -15.41 9.19
N GLN A 201 -7.39 -14.70 9.54
CA GLN A 201 -6.25 -14.54 8.64
C GLN A 201 -5.37 -15.80 8.72
N ALA A 202 -5.07 -16.40 7.57
CA ALA A 202 -4.14 -17.52 7.48
C ALA A 202 -2.75 -17.10 8.01
N SER A 203 -2.17 -17.91 8.91
CA SER A 203 -0.84 -17.67 9.51
C SER A 203 0.33 -17.94 8.55
N THR A 204 0.04 -18.49 7.38
CA THR A 204 1.00 -18.80 6.31
C THR A 204 0.32 -18.52 4.97
N ALA A 205 1.09 -18.11 3.96
CA ALA A 205 0.58 -17.98 2.60
C ALA A 205 0.16 -19.37 2.08
N THR A 206 -1.11 -19.71 2.22
CA THR A 206 -1.67 -20.90 1.57
C THR A 206 -1.95 -20.53 0.12
N SER A 207 -1.08 -21.01 -0.78
CA SER A 207 -1.08 -20.74 -2.22
C SER A 207 -2.28 -21.32 -3.00
N THR A 208 -3.35 -21.75 -2.33
CA THR A 208 -4.52 -22.34 -2.99
C THR A 208 -5.71 -21.39 -2.92
N GLY A 209 -5.72 -20.39 -3.81
CA GLY A 209 -6.92 -19.65 -4.20
C GLY A 209 -7.01 -18.18 -3.79
N GLY A 210 -6.16 -17.69 -2.87
CA GLY A 210 -6.03 -16.27 -2.55
C GLY A 210 -5.06 -15.55 -3.50
N ARG A 211 -5.15 -14.22 -3.63
CA ARG A 211 -4.08 -13.47 -4.30
C ARG A 211 -2.77 -13.70 -3.54
N ALA A 212 -1.69 -14.07 -4.23
CA ALA A 212 -0.40 -14.28 -3.59
C ALA A 212 -0.03 -13.04 -2.75
N GLY A 213 0.47 -13.20 -1.52
CA GLY A 213 0.78 -12.07 -0.64
C GLY A 213 -0.41 -11.42 0.07
N SER A 214 -1.64 -11.87 -0.19
CA SER A 214 -2.80 -11.48 0.60
C SER A 214 -3.00 -12.46 1.74
N TYR A 215 -3.63 -11.98 2.81
CA TYR A 215 -4.09 -12.85 3.89
C TYR A 215 -5.57 -13.11 3.71
N PRO A 216 -5.95 -14.21 3.05
CA PRO A 216 -7.35 -14.49 2.82
C PRO A 216 -8.05 -14.58 4.17
N LEU A 217 -9.15 -13.86 4.25
CA LEU A 217 -10.02 -13.85 5.41
C LEU A 217 -11.04 -14.97 5.25
N THR A 218 -10.92 -16.05 6.02
CA THR A 218 -11.91 -17.14 5.98
C THR A 218 -13.03 -16.86 6.97
N ALA A 219 -14.27 -16.79 6.50
CA ALA A 219 -15.44 -16.71 7.37
C ALA A 219 -16.04 -18.09 7.64
N SER A 220 -16.53 -18.28 8.87
CA SER A 220 -17.50 -19.31 9.21
C SER A 220 -18.76 -18.65 9.79
N GLY A 221 -19.93 -19.18 9.46
CA GLY A 221 -21.22 -18.62 9.91
C GLY A 221 -21.94 -17.74 8.88
N THR A 222 -23.27 -17.65 9.04
CA THR A 222 -24.18 -16.80 8.25
C THR A 222 -24.41 -15.50 9.01
N GLY A 223 -23.95 -14.36 8.50
CA GLY A 223 -23.77 -13.22 9.41
C GLY A 223 -23.72 -11.84 8.79
N VAL A 224 -24.53 -11.55 7.77
CA VAL A 224 -24.83 -10.13 7.53
C VAL A 224 -26.32 -9.96 7.37
N VAL A 225 -26.98 -9.49 8.42
CA VAL A 225 -28.40 -9.11 8.38
C VAL A 225 -28.45 -7.58 8.35
N PHE A 226 -28.56 -7.05 7.14
CA PHE A 226 -28.91 -5.66 6.94
C PHE A 226 -30.43 -5.54 6.92
N SER A 227 -30.99 -4.62 7.69
CA SER A 227 -32.42 -4.33 7.60
C SER A 227 -32.66 -2.84 7.72
N GLY A 228 -33.26 -2.27 6.68
CA GLY A 228 -33.94 -0.98 6.76
C GLY A 228 -35.40 -0.96 6.31
N ILE A 229 -35.97 -2.09 5.86
CA ILE A 229 -37.38 -2.17 5.44
C ILE A 229 -38.02 -3.45 6.02
N ALA A 230 -39.19 -3.32 6.63
CA ALA A 230 -39.94 -4.46 7.15
C ALA A 230 -40.23 -5.49 6.03
N GLY A 231 -39.89 -6.76 6.25
CA GLY A 231 -40.07 -7.84 5.26
C GLY A 231 -38.89 -8.06 4.31
N CYS A 232 -37.80 -7.31 4.45
CA CYS A 232 -36.56 -7.52 3.70
C CYS A 232 -35.59 -8.46 4.41
N THR A 233 -34.96 -9.36 3.65
CA THR A 233 -33.80 -10.13 4.12
C THR A 233 -32.65 -9.94 3.15
N VAL A 234 -31.55 -9.37 3.66
CA VAL A 234 -30.27 -9.33 2.96
C VAL A 234 -29.34 -10.29 3.68
N THR A 235 -28.66 -11.16 2.93
CA THR A 235 -27.60 -12.05 3.42
C THR A 235 -26.31 -11.75 2.71
N GLY A 236 -25.17 -11.85 3.40
CA GLY A 236 -23.83 -11.67 2.80
C GLY A 236 -22.93 -12.88 3.02
N THR A 237 -22.10 -13.20 2.04
CA THR A 237 -21.02 -14.17 2.12
C THR A 237 -19.70 -13.46 1.82
N LEU A 238 -18.71 -13.60 2.71
CA LEU A 238 -17.38 -13.04 2.49
C LEU A 238 -16.68 -13.78 1.35
N ASP A 239 -16.24 -13.05 0.34
CA ASP A 239 -15.36 -13.56 -0.71
C ASP A 239 -13.93 -13.58 -0.14
N SER A 240 -13.55 -14.72 0.45
CA SER A 240 -12.25 -14.89 1.11
C SER A 240 -11.06 -14.78 0.15
N ALA A 241 -11.27 -14.97 -1.16
CA ALA A 241 -10.22 -14.83 -2.16
C ALA A 241 -9.95 -13.35 -2.52
N LEU A 242 -10.96 -12.50 -2.37
CA LEU A 242 -10.87 -11.07 -2.64
C LEU A 242 -10.86 -10.20 -1.37
N SER A 243 -10.98 -10.79 -0.19
CA SER A 243 -10.88 -10.10 1.11
C SER A 243 -9.51 -10.32 1.74
N PHE A 244 -8.86 -9.24 2.17
CA PHE A 244 -7.48 -9.27 2.64
C PHE A 244 -7.18 -8.18 3.66
N THR A 245 -6.04 -8.30 4.32
CA THR A 245 -5.46 -7.22 5.13
C THR A 245 -4.07 -6.86 4.62
N ALA A 246 -3.70 -5.58 4.71
CA ALA A 246 -2.40 -5.07 4.30
C ALA A 246 -1.95 -3.99 5.29
N GLY A 247 -1.08 -4.37 6.24
CA GLY A 247 -0.81 -3.50 7.37
C GLY A 247 -1.98 -3.48 8.35
N ASP A 248 -2.37 -2.29 8.76
CA ASP A 248 -3.62 -1.98 9.46
C ASP A 248 -4.83 -1.91 8.51
N ILE A 249 -4.65 -1.91 7.19
CA ILE A 249 -5.79 -1.82 6.26
C ILE A 249 -6.50 -3.16 6.15
N VAL A 250 -7.82 -3.12 6.22
CA VAL A 250 -8.72 -4.26 6.04
C VAL A 250 -9.62 -3.98 4.85
N TYR A 251 -9.54 -4.86 3.84
CA TYR A 251 -10.42 -4.86 2.67
C TYR A 251 -11.31 -6.10 2.71
N LEU A 252 -12.62 -5.91 2.69
CA LEU A 252 -13.59 -6.99 2.61
C LEU A 252 -14.42 -6.85 1.34
N LYS A 253 -14.52 -7.94 0.58
CA LYS A 253 -15.54 -8.09 -0.46
C LYS A 253 -16.57 -9.09 0.05
N ILE A 254 -17.81 -8.67 0.13
CA ILE A 254 -18.93 -9.47 0.60
C ILE A 254 -19.94 -9.54 -0.52
N ASP A 255 -20.15 -10.73 -1.08
CA ASP A 255 -21.21 -10.95 -2.04
C ASP A 255 -22.53 -11.06 -1.29
N THR A 256 -23.54 -10.30 -1.70
CA THR A 256 -24.82 -10.25 -1.02
C THR A 256 -25.94 -10.85 -1.86
N THR A 257 -26.99 -11.27 -1.20
CA THR A 257 -28.27 -11.61 -1.80
C THR A 257 -29.36 -10.85 -1.08
N ASP A 258 -30.07 -10.02 -1.81
CA ASP A 258 -31.15 -9.18 -1.36
C ASP A 258 -32.45 -9.69 -2.00
N ASN A 259 -33.28 -10.39 -1.23
CA ASN A 259 -34.52 -11.01 -1.73
C ASN A 259 -34.32 -11.78 -3.06
N ILE A 260 -33.26 -12.58 -3.15
CA ILE A 260 -32.79 -13.36 -4.32
C ILE A 260 -32.02 -12.58 -5.41
N ILE A 261 -31.90 -11.26 -5.31
CA ILE A 261 -31.10 -10.46 -6.24
C ILE A 261 -29.66 -10.35 -5.71
N ALA A 262 -28.70 -10.70 -6.56
CA ALA A 262 -27.29 -10.58 -6.24
C ALA A 262 -26.86 -9.12 -6.10
N GLY A 263 -26.06 -8.83 -5.08
CA GLY A 263 -25.36 -7.58 -4.87
C GLY A 263 -23.95 -7.83 -4.35
N HIS A 264 -23.22 -6.76 -4.08
CA HIS A 264 -21.94 -6.84 -3.40
C HIS A 264 -21.73 -5.62 -2.53
N MET A 265 -21.03 -5.85 -1.42
CA MET A 265 -20.53 -4.83 -0.52
C MET A 265 -19.00 -4.88 -0.54
N ILE A 266 -18.38 -3.73 -0.77
CA ILE A 266 -16.94 -3.54 -0.60
C ILE A 266 -16.76 -2.69 0.65
N TYR A 267 -16.01 -3.20 1.63
CA TYR A 267 -15.64 -2.46 2.83
C TYR A 267 -14.13 -2.24 2.84
N LEU A 268 -13.73 -1.02 3.18
CA LEU A 268 -12.35 -0.65 3.43
C LEU A 268 -12.28 0.07 4.77
N GLY A 269 -11.44 -0.39 5.68
CA GLY A 269 -11.23 0.23 6.99
C GLY A 269 -9.83 0.00 7.55
N PHE A 270 -9.59 0.56 8.73
CA PHE A 270 -8.30 0.55 9.41
C PHE A 270 -8.44 -0.14 10.78
N ALA A 271 -7.70 -1.23 10.96
CA ALA A 271 -7.51 -1.89 12.23
C ALA A 271 -6.77 -0.96 13.19
N ASN A 272 -7.21 -0.93 14.45
CA ASN A 272 -6.54 -0.16 15.49
C ASN A 272 -5.15 -0.72 15.89
N ASP A 273 -4.93 -2.02 15.66
CA ASP A 273 -3.67 -2.70 15.90
C ASP A 273 -3.51 -3.84 14.87
N PRO A 274 -2.44 -3.84 14.04
CA PRO A 274 -2.20 -4.90 13.05
C PRO A 274 -1.75 -6.24 13.66
N THR A 275 -1.36 -6.25 14.94
CA THR A 275 -0.93 -7.45 15.68
C THR A 275 -2.04 -8.05 16.56
N ALA A 276 -3.01 -7.24 16.98
CA ALA A 276 -4.09 -7.68 17.85
C ALA A 276 -5.35 -6.82 17.64
N PRO A 277 -5.96 -6.87 16.44
CA PRO A 277 -7.06 -6.00 16.08
C PRO A 277 -8.27 -6.25 16.99
N SER A 278 -8.79 -5.18 17.59
CA SER A 278 -10.03 -5.18 18.39
C SER A 278 -11.10 -4.24 17.81
N MET A 279 -10.71 -3.31 16.94
CA MET A 279 -11.59 -2.40 16.23
C MET A 279 -11.09 -2.21 14.79
N ILE A 280 -12.01 -2.14 13.82
CA ILE A 280 -11.74 -1.67 12.46
C ILE A 280 -12.61 -0.43 12.23
N SER A 281 -11.97 0.71 12.04
CA SER A 281 -12.61 2.03 12.04
C SER A 281 -12.06 2.92 10.92
N GLY A 282 -12.56 4.16 10.82
CA GLY A 282 -12.15 5.09 9.76
C GLY A 282 -12.52 4.63 8.35
N GLY A 283 -13.34 3.58 8.27
CA GLY A 283 -13.71 2.91 7.05
C GLY A 283 -15.12 3.23 6.59
N GLY A 284 -15.40 2.80 5.37
CA GLY A 284 -16.74 2.83 4.82
C GLY A 284 -16.98 1.64 3.91
N TYR A 285 -18.24 1.47 3.56
CA TYR A 285 -18.63 0.48 2.58
C TYR A 285 -19.30 1.14 1.38
N VAL A 286 -19.12 0.53 0.22
CA VAL A 286 -19.91 0.78 -0.98
C VAL A 286 -20.76 -0.45 -1.22
N TYR A 287 -22.05 -0.24 -1.42
CA TYR A 287 -22.98 -1.29 -1.81
C TYR A 287 -23.48 -1.06 -3.23
N ALA A 288 -23.47 -2.12 -4.03
CA ALA A 288 -23.98 -2.08 -5.39
C ALA A 288 -24.72 -3.38 -5.75
N GLY A 289 -25.82 -3.24 -6.49
CA GLY A 289 -26.69 -4.34 -6.87
C GLY A 289 -27.76 -4.62 -5.82
N GLY A 290 -28.40 -5.80 -5.84
CA GLY A 290 -29.51 -6.11 -4.95
C GLY A 290 -30.80 -5.32 -5.23
N THR A 291 -31.66 -5.20 -4.22
CA THR A 291 -32.91 -4.41 -4.23
C THR A 291 -32.77 -3.17 -3.35
N ASN A 292 -33.89 -2.53 -3.00
CA ASN A 292 -33.94 -1.39 -2.07
C ASN A 292 -33.96 -1.82 -0.60
N CYS A 293 -33.71 -3.11 -0.27
CA CYS A 293 -33.69 -3.56 1.12
C CYS A 293 -32.49 -3.03 1.90
N MET A 294 -31.40 -2.72 1.20
CA MET A 294 -30.33 -1.86 1.70
C MET A 294 -30.70 -0.40 1.42
N LEU A 295 -30.87 0.41 2.48
CA LEU A 295 -31.22 1.83 2.35
C LEU A 295 -30.14 2.64 1.62
N GLN A 296 -28.92 2.13 1.59
CA GLN A 296 -27.71 2.79 1.08
C GLN A 296 -27.21 2.14 -0.22
N ASN A 297 -28.15 1.73 -1.08
CA ASN A 297 -27.88 1.19 -2.43
C ASN A 297 -27.76 2.29 -3.49
N ASP A 298 -26.84 3.22 -3.28
CA ASP A 298 -26.60 4.36 -4.16
C ASP A 298 -25.20 4.36 -4.79
N ASN A 299 -24.44 3.28 -4.58
CA ASN A 299 -23.06 3.14 -5.02
C ASN A 299 -22.14 4.28 -4.52
N THR A 300 -22.48 4.86 -3.36
CA THR A 300 -21.63 5.82 -2.64
C THR A 300 -21.05 5.18 -1.38
N GLN A 301 -20.03 5.83 -0.81
CA GLN A 301 -19.37 5.34 0.39
C GLN A 301 -20.14 5.77 1.65
N HIS A 302 -20.50 4.79 2.48
CA HIS A 302 -21.18 5.00 3.76
C HIS A 302 -20.28 4.58 4.93
N PRO A 303 -20.28 5.31 6.06
CA PRO A 303 -19.42 4.99 7.18
C PRO A 303 -19.83 3.67 7.86
N LEU A 304 -18.85 2.84 8.19
CA LEU A 304 -19.06 1.61 8.97
C LEU A 304 -17.84 1.33 9.84
N SER A 305 -18.07 1.05 11.12
CA SER A 305 -17.03 0.59 12.04
C SER A 305 -17.38 -0.79 12.57
N LEU A 306 -16.39 -1.69 12.62
CA LEU A 306 -16.52 -3.05 13.11
C LEU A 306 -15.79 -3.18 14.45
N THR A 307 -16.42 -3.82 15.44
CA THR A 307 -15.81 -4.11 16.75
C THR A 307 -15.76 -5.60 16.99
N LYS A 308 -14.64 -6.10 17.53
CA LYS A 308 -14.50 -7.50 17.91
C LYS A 308 -15.42 -7.83 19.10
N GLN A 309 -16.18 -8.91 19.00
CA GLN A 309 -16.99 -9.46 20.10
C GLN A 309 -16.22 -10.50 20.92
#